data_AF-A0A832CB75-F1
#
_entry.id   AF-A0A832CB75-F1
#
_cell.length_a   1.000
_cell.length_b   1.000
_cell.length_c   1.000
_cell.angle_alpha   90.00
_cell.angle_beta   90.00
_cell.angle_gamma   90.00
#
_symmetry.space_group_name_H-M   'P 1'
#
loop_
_entity.id
_entity.type
_entity.pdbx_description
1 polymer ?
#
loop_
_entity_poly.entity_id
_entity_poly.type
_entity_poly.pdbx_seq_one_letter_code
_entity_poly.pdbx_strand_id
1 'polypeptide(L)'
;MSFKLEDAITLPEKSVAEEIVEEIAKHTGKNYQEVFSMISEKQEKMNNLVSFEVVALVVAKEYGVDISKYLAIIEERIFNETV
;
A
#
# COMPACT_ATOMS: atom_id res chain seq x y z
N MET A 1 -10.23 -34.18 15.21
CA MET A 1 -9.66 -32.82 15.18
C MET A 1 -10.68 -31.96 14.43
N SER A 2 -11.48 -31.18 15.16
CA SER A 2 -12.51 -30.36 14.55
C SER A 2 -11.86 -29.06 14.07
N PHE A 3 -11.65 -28.94 12.77
CA PHE A 3 -11.32 -27.65 12.16
C PHE A 3 -12.58 -26.78 12.26
N LYS A 4 -12.51 -25.81 13.15
CA LYS A 4 -13.55 -24.83 13.41
C LYS A 4 -13.51 -23.79 12.29
N LEU A 5 -14.56 -23.72 11.47
CA LEU A 5 -14.67 -22.75 10.37
C LEU A 5 -14.57 -21.29 10.84
N GLU A 6 -14.80 -21.05 12.13
CA GLU A 6 -14.65 -19.75 12.81
C GLU A 6 -13.20 -19.22 12.78
N ASP A 7 -12.17 -20.08 12.67
CA ASP A 7 -10.76 -19.66 12.57
C ASP A 7 -10.34 -19.26 11.14
N ALA A 8 -11.15 -19.62 10.12
CA ALA A 8 -10.82 -19.44 8.70
C ALA A 8 -11.38 -18.14 8.08
N ILE A 9 -12.07 -17.31 8.86
CA ILE A 9 -12.63 -16.02 8.42
C ILE A 9 -11.99 -14.89 9.23
N THR A 10 -10.67 -14.90 9.33
CA THR A 10 -9.94 -13.64 9.45
C THR A 10 -9.64 -13.21 8.02
N LEU A 11 -10.39 -12.23 7.51
CA LEU A 11 -9.91 -11.49 6.35
C LEU A 11 -8.49 -11.05 6.70
N PRO A 12 -7.46 -11.39 5.89
CA PRO A 12 -6.11 -10.91 6.17
C PRO A 12 -6.21 -9.39 6.32
N GLU A 13 -5.71 -8.86 7.43
CA GLU A 13 -5.60 -7.41 7.61
C GLU A 13 -4.93 -6.86 6.35
N LYS A 14 -5.58 -5.90 5.69
CA LYS A 14 -5.05 -5.34 4.44
C LYS A 14 -3.66 -4.80 4.72
N SER A 15 -2.72 -5.09 3.82
CA SER A 15 -1.42 -4.47 3.89
C SER A 15 -1.56 -2.95 3.72
N VAL A 16 -0.67 -2.18 4.34
CA VAL A 16 -0.62 -0.71 4.19
C VAL A 16 -0.56 -0.30 2.72
N ALA A 17 0.16 -1.10 1.90
CA ALA A 17 0.17 -0.93 0.44
C ALA A 17 -1.24 -1.02 -0.17
N GLU A 18 -2.03 -2.02 0.21
CA GLU A 18 -3.38 -2.24 -0.33
C GLU A 18 -4.32 -1.12 0.10
N GLU A 19 -4.19 -0.63 1.33
CA GLU A 19 -4.95 0.51 1.80
C GLU A 19 -4.66 1.78 0.98
N ILE A 20 -3.37 2.09 0.75
CA ILE A 20 -2.97 3.25 -0.06
C ILE A 20 -3.51 3.14 -1.49
N VAL A 21 -3.42 1.95 -2.10
CA VAL A 21 -3.97 1.69 -3.44
C VAL A 21 -5.48 1.95 -3.47
N GLU A 22 -6.22 1.49 -2.45
CA GLU A 22 -7.65 1.74 -2.36
C GLU A 22 -8.01 3.21 -2.17
N GLU A 23 -7.24 3.97 -1.41
CA GLU A 23 -7.48 5.40 -1.25
C GLU A 23 -7.25 6.16 -2.54
N ILE A 24 -6.17 5.86 -3.25
CA ILE A 24 -5.91 6.44 -4.58
C ILE A 24 -7.04 6.06 -5.55
N ALA A 25 -7.47 4.80 -5.56
CA ALA A 25 -8.56 4.34 -6.41
C ALA A 25 -9.87 5.11 -6.12
N LYS A 26 -10.25 5.24 -4.85
CA LYS A 26 -11.42 6.02 -4.42
C LYS A 26 -11.32 7.49 -4.81
N HIS A 27 -10.14 8.10 -4.65
CA HIS A 27 -9.93 9.51 -4.94
C HIS A 27 -9.93 9.82 -6.45
N THR A 28 -9.36 8.92 -7.25
CA THR A 28 -9.17 9.13 -8.70
C THR A 28 -10.30 8.55 -9.55
N GLY A 29 -11.19 7.74 -8.97
CA GLY A 29 -12.22 7.01 -9.71
C GLY A 29 -11.67 5.84 -10.53
N LYS A 30 -10.40 5.48 -10.36
CA LYS A 30 -9.74 4.35 -11.02
C LYS A 30 -10.03 3.04 -10.31
N ASN A 31 -9.92 1.92 -11.02
CA ASN A 31 -9.96 0.63 -10.36
C ASN A 31 -8.63 0.27 -9.70
N TYR A 32 -8.65 -0.74 -8.82
CA TYR A 32 -7.49 -1.18 -8.05
C TYR A 32 -6.31 -1.57 -8.97
N GLN A 33 -6.58 -2.30 -10.05
CA GLN A 33 -5.57 -2.79 -10.98
C GLN A 33 -4.89 -1.63 -11.73
N GLU A 34 -5.66 -0.62 -12.16
CA GLU A 34 -5.10 0.59 -12.77
C GLU A 34 -4.13 1.30 -11.84
N VAL A 35 -4.52 1.49 -10.58
CA VAL A 35 -3.68 2.16 -9.58
C VAL A 35 -2.43 1.32 -9.28
N PHE A 36 -2.60 0.00 -9.11
CA PHE A 36 -1.47 -0.91 -8.88
C PHE A 36 -0.46 -0.88 -10.03
N SER A 37 -0.94 -0.91 -11.28
CA SER A 37 -0.09 -0.79 -12.47
C SER A 37 0.62 0.56 -12.52
N MET A 38 -0.07 1.65 -12.20
CA MET A 38 0.55 2.99 -12.16
C MET A 38 1.67 3.08 -11.13
N ILE A 39 1.49 2.49 -9.94
CA ILE A 39 2.53 2.45 -8.90
C ILE A 39 3.70 1.58 -9.37
N SER A 40 3.42 0.42 -9.95
CA SER A 40 4.44 -0.49 -10.49
C SER A 40 5.29 0.18 -11.57
N GLU A 41 4.67 0.84 -12.55
CA GLU A 41 5.36 1.60 -13.59
C GLU A 41 6.23 2.73 -13.02
N LYS A 42 5.75 3.38 -11.95
CA LYS A 42 6.53 4.42 -11.25
C LYS A 42 7.73 3.82 -10.53
N GLN A 43 7.57 2.65 -9.91
CA GLN A 43 8.64 1.93 -9.24
C GLN A 43 9.72 1.49 -10.22
N GLU A 44 9.33 0.98 -11.40
CA GLU A 44 10.25 0.65 -12.48
C GLU A 44 11.04 1.88 -12.95
N LYS A 45 10.39 3.04 -13.09
CA LYS A 45 11.07 4.33 -13.39
C LYS A 45 12.07 4.77 -12.32
N MET A 46 11.92 4.27 -11.09
CA MET A 46 12.87 4.45 -9.98
C MET A 46 13.91 3.32 -9.91
N ASN A 47 14.06 2.53 -10.97
CA ASN A 47 14.95 1.36 -11.05
C ASN A 47 14.72 0.33 -9.93
N ASN A 48 13.48 0.25 -9.41
CA ASN A 48 13.12 -0.65 -8.29
C ASN A 48 13.98 -0.46 -7.03
N LEU A 49 14.59 0.71 -6.84
CA LEU A 49 15.41 1.03 -5.66
C LEU A 49 14.58 1.32 -4.41
N VAL A 50 13.28 1.57 -4.59
CA VAL A 50 12.35 2.00 -3.56
C VAL A 50 11.24 0.97 -3.44
N SER A 51 10.83 0.65 -2.20
CA SER A 51 9.77 -0.32 -1.96
C SER A 51 8.42 0.15 -2.52
N PHE A 52 7.56 -0.81 -2.84
CA PHE A 52 6.25 -0.52 -3.43
C PHE A 52 5.41 0.40 -2.54
N GLU A 53 5.44 0.20 -1.22
CA GLU A 53 4.74 1.05 -0.24
C GLU A 53 5.18 2.52 -0.32
N VAL A 54 6.48 2.78 -0.43
CA VAL A 54 7.00 4.14 -0.54
C VAL A 54 6.65 4.76 -1.89
N VAL A 55 6.70 3.99 -2.98
CA VAL A 55 6.26 4.48 -4.29
C VAL A 55 4.75 4.78 -4.28
N ALA A 56 3.95 3.96 -3.60
CA ALA A 56 2.52 4.19 -3.43
C ALA A 56 2.24 5.51 -2.69
N LEU A 57 3.01 5.85 -1.66
CA LEU A 57 2.93 7.16 -0.99
C LEU A 57 3.26 8.32 -1.93
N VAL A 58 4.29 8.17 -2.78
CA VAL A 58 4.64 9.20 -3.77
C VAL A 58 3.49 9.40 -4.75
N VAL A 59 2.94 8.33 -5.31
CA VAL A 59 1.79 8.40 -6.23
C VAL A 59 0.57 9.01 -5.52
N ALA A 60 0.25 8.58 -4.30
CA ALA A 60 -0.83 9.16 -3.52
C ALA A 60 -0.68 10.68 -3.36
N LYS A 61 0.54 11.15 -3.06
CA LYS A 61 0.83 12.59 -2.96
C LYS A 61 0.63 13.33 -4.29
N GLU A 62 1.04 12.73 -5.41
CA GLU A 62 0.86 13.31 -6.76
C GLU A 62 -0.62 13.46 -7.15
N TYR A 63 -1.48 12.57 -6.66
CA TYR A 63 -2.92 12.60 -6.86
C TYR A 63 -3.69 13.41 -5.80
N GLY A 64 -3.00 14.06 -4.87
CA GLY A 64 -3.64 14.89 -3.83
C GLY A 64 -4.32 14.09 -2.71
N VAL A 65 -3.99 12.80 -2.57
CA VAL A 65 -4.46 11.97 -1.45
C VAL A 65 -3.67 12.33 -0.19
N ASP A 66 -4.37 12.46 0.94
CA ASP A 66 -3.73 12.70 2.23
C ASP A 66 -3.07 11.41 2.76
N ILE A 67 -1.74 11.40 2.78
CA ILE A 67 -0.94 10.27 3.21
C ILE A 67 -0.49 10.35 4.67
N SER A 68 -0.88 11.39 5.41
CA SER A 68 -0.32 11.70 6.74
C SER A 68 -0.45 10.53 7.72
N LYS A 69 -1.54 9.77 7.63
CA LYS A 69 -1.79 8.60 8.49
C LYS A 69 -0.89 7.40 8.20
N TYR A 70 -0.33 7.31 6.98
CA TYR A 70 0.54 6.21 6.57
C TYR A 70 2.02 6.51 6.79
N LEU A 71 2.39 7.78 6.86
CA LEU A 71 3.78 8.20 7.03
C LEU A 71 4.41 7.59 8.29
N ALA A 72 3.74 7.72 9.45
CA ALA A 72 4.28 7.20 10.71
C ALA A 72 4.50 5.68 10.67
N ILE A 73 3.57 4.94 10.05
CA ILE A 73 3.61 3.47 9.96
C ILE A 73 4.76 3.02 9.03
N ILE A 74 4.88 3.66 7.88
CA ILE A 74 5.91 3.32 6.89
C ILE A 74 7.31 3.78 7.37
N GLU A 75 7.39 4.93 8.05
CA GLU A 75 8.60 5.41 8.70
C GLU A 75 9.07 4.40 9.76
N GLU A 76 8.17 3.93 10.63
CA GLU A 76 8.49 2.91 11.61
C GLU A 76 9.03 1.63 10.95
N ARG A 77 8.37 1.13 9.89
CA ARG A 77 8.83 -0.07 9.17
C ARG A 77 10.22 0.10 8.57
N ILE A 78 10.46 1.21 7.85
CA ILE A 78 11.72 1.45 7.14
C ILE A 78 12.88 1.69 8.11
N PHE A 79 12.66 2.45 9.18
CA PHE A 79 13.74 2.88 10.08
C PHE A 79 13.92 1.98 11.31
N ASN A 80 12.91 1.20 11.71
CA ASN A 80 13.04 0.22 12.79
C ASN A 80 13.33 -1.20 12.30
N GLU A 81 13.39 -1.46 10.98
CA GLU A 81 14.08 -2.64 10.42
C GLU A 81 15.62 -2.50 10.51
N THR A 82 16.12 -2.09 11.68
CA THR A 82 17.54 -2.11 12.02
C THR A 82 17.71 -2.58 13.47
N VAL A 83 17.62 -3.91 13.68
CA VAL A 83 18.63 -4.74 14.37
C VAL A 83 18.55 -6.17 13.84
#